data_AF-A0A822ECS4-F1
#
_entry.id   AF-A0A822ECS4-F1
#
_cell.length_a   1.000
_cell.length_b   1.000
_cell.length_c   1.000
_cell.angle_alpha   90.00
_cell.angle_beta   90.00
_cell.angle_gamma   90.00
#
_symmetry.space_group_name_H-M   'P 1'
#
loop_
_entity.id
_entity.type
_entity.pdbx_description
1 polymer ?
#
loop_
_entity_poly.entity_id
_entity_poly.type
_entity_poly.pdbx_seq_one_letter_code
_entity_poly.pdbx_strand_id
1 'polypeptide(L)' 'MCERGTSGVLCERIERLFNEKHCPLNCQAGGTCVYVSATPTCRCPPGLNGPLCEI' A
#
# COMPACT_ATOMS: atom_id res chain seq x y z
N MET A 1 25.22 4.44 12.50
CA MET A 1 24.95 3.67 11.27
C MET A 1 23.66 2.91 11.52
N CYS A 2 22.64 3.12 10.70
CA CYS A 2 21.33 2.49 10.91
C CYS A 2 21.34 0.99 10.60
N GLU A 3 20.48 0.24 11.27
CA GLU A 3 20.25 -1.19 11.03
C GLU A 3 19.68 -1.40 9.61
N ARG A 4 19.94 -2.55 8.99
CA ARG A 4 19.57 -2.78 7.57
C ARG A 4 18.07 -2.56 7.32
N GLY A 5 17.75 -1.53 6.55
CA GLY A 5 16.38 -1.15 6.19
C GLY A 5 15.77 -0.08 7.09
N THR A 6 16.57 0.62 7.89
CA THR A 6 16.19 1.87 8.52
C THR A 6 17.06 3.02 8.01
N SER A 7 16.45 4.17 7.81
CA SER A 7 17.06 5.39 7.31
C SER A 7 16.53 6.58 8.13
N GLY A 8 17.18 7.73 8.08
CA GLY A 8 16.84 8.91 8.90
C GLY A 8 17.92 9.27 9.92
N VAL A 9 17.76 10.43 10.54
CA VAL A 9 18.75 10.99 11.49
C VAL A 9 18.72 10.27 12.84
N LEU A 10 17.60 9.62 13.17
CA LEU A 10 17.38 8.78 14.35
C LEU A 10 16.98 7.35 13.95
N CYS A 11 17.19 6.95 12.70
CA CYS A 11 16.76 5.66 12.14
C CYS A 11 15.24 5.41 12.28
N GLU A 12 14.45 6.47 12.24
CA GLU A 12 12.99 6.50 12.40
C GLU A 12 12.23 6.12 11.12
N ARG A 13 12.89 6.19 9.95
CA ARG A 13 12.29 5.78 8.68
C ARG A 13 12.62 4.32 8.43
N ILE A 14 11.69 3.46 8.80
CA ILE A 14 11.76 2.04 8.45
C ILE A 14 11.37 1.95 6.97
N GLU A 15 12.36 1.72 6.09
CA GLU A 15 12.19 1.58 4.62
C GLU A 15 11.19 0.46 4.26
N ARG A 16 10.89 -0.43 5.23
CA ARG A 16 9.91 -1.52 5.12
C ARG A 16 8.47 -1.11 5.47
N LEU A 17 8.27 0.04 6.11
CA LEU A 17 6.95 0.60 6.45
C LEU A 17 6.52 1.74 5.52
N PHE A 18 7.45 2.26 4.71
CA PHE A 18 7.21 3.32 3.71
C PHE A 18 7.28 2.82 2.27
N ASN A 19 7.20 1.50 2.07
CA ASN A 19 7.13 0.94 0.73
C ASN A 19 5.67 0.87 0.30
N GLU A 20 5.35 1.44 -0.87
CA GLU A 20 4.05 1.42 -1.55
C GLU A 20 3.41 0.02 -1.69
N LYS A 21 4.15 -1.05 -1.35
CA LYS A 21 3.65 -2.42 -1.19
C LYS A 21 2.93 -2.73 0.13
N HIS A 22 2.95 -1.87 1.14
CA HIS A 22 2.23 -2.13 2.40
C HIS A 22 0.76 -1.72 2.33
N CYS A 23 0.09 -1.88 1.20
CA CYS A 23 -1.34 -1.73 1.19
C CYS A 23 -1.99 -2.91 1.95
N PRO A 24 -2.74 -2.65 3.04
CA PRO A 24 -3.42 -3.72 3.77
C PRO A 24 -4.61 -4.31 3.00
N LEU A 25 -5.07 -3.63 1.93
CA LEU A 25 -6.14 -4.14 1.07
C LEU A 25 -5.58 -5.13 0.03
N ASN A 26 -6.12 -6.35 0.06
CA ASN A 26 -5.90 -7.35 -0.97
C ASN A 26 -6.93 -7.17 -2.09
N CYS A 27 -6.63 -6.27 -3.04
CA CYS A 27 -7.51 -6.06 -4.19
C CYS A 27 -7.58 -7.33 -5.06
N GLN A 28 -8.79 -7.80 -5.34
CA GLN A 28 -9.10 -8.94 -6.21
C GLN A 28 -9.07 -8.56 -7.69
N ALA A 29 -9.07 -9.59 -8.54
CA ALA A 29 -9.29 -9.49 -9.99
C ALA A 29 -8.42 -8.44 -10.74
N GLY A 30 -7.18 -8.25 -10.29
CA GLY A 30 -6.23 -7.31 -10.92
C GLY A 30 -6.42 -5.85 -10.51
N GLY A 31 -7.17 -5.57 -9.44
CA GLY A 31 -7.24 -4.24 -8.84
C GLY A 31 -5.88 -3.78 -8.31
N THR A 32 -5.59 -2.48 -8.45
CA THR A 32 -4.35 -1.90 -7.93
C THR A 32 -4.65 -1.14 -6.65
N CYS A 33 -4.00 -1.51 -5.55
CA CYS A 33 -4.14 -0.71 -4.34
C CYS A 33 -3.32 0.58 -4.46
N VAL A 34 -3.97 1.70 -4.15
CA VAL A 34 -3.37 3.02 -4.12
C VAL A 34 -3.73 3.72 -2.81
N TYR A 35 -2.87 4.60 -2.32
CA TYR A 35 -3.21 5.44 -1.17
C TYR A 35 -3.89 6.72 -1.65
N VAL A 36 -5.18 6.84 -1.38
CA VAL A 36 -5.94 8.08 -1.60
C VAL A 36 -5.98 8.84 -0.28
N SER A 37 -5.27 9.96 -0.20
CA SER A 37 -5.26 10.81 1.01
C SER A 37 -4.84 10.05 2.28
N ALA A 38 -3.76 9.26 2.19
CA ALA A 38 -3.27 8.35 3.23
C ALA A 38 -4.22 7.20 3.61
N THR A 39 -5.38 7.08 2.97
CA THR A 39 -6.27 5.92 3.09
C THR A 39 -5.96 4.93 1.97
N PRO A 40 -5.64 3.67 2.28
CA PRO A 40 -5.45 2.67 1.23
C PRO A 40 -6.79 2.33 0.58
N THR A 41 -6.84 2.30 -0.76
CA THR A 41 -8.06 2.09 -1.54
C THR A 41 -7.75 1.30 -2.81
N CYS A 42 -8.62 0.36 -3.20
CA CYS A 42 -8.47 -0.40 -4.43
C CYS A 42 -9.01 0.38 -5.63
N ARG A 43 -8.20 0.55 -6.69
CA ARG A 43 -8.68 0.95 -8.01
C ARG A 43 -9.08 -0.28 -8.81
N CYS A 44 -10.39 -0.43 -9.03
CA CYS A 44 -10.95 -1.54 -9.78
C CYS A 44 -10.96 -1.28 -11.29
N PRO A 45 -10.72 -2.32 -12.11
CA PRO A 45 -10.99 -2.28 -13.55
C PRO A 45 -12.48 -2.06 -13.85
N PRO A 46 -12.83 -1.56 -15.05
CA PRO A 46 -14.22 -1.43 -15.46
C PRO A 46 -14.90 -2.81 -15.50
N GLY A 47 -16.03 -2.94 -14.81
CA GLY A 47 -16.78 -4.19 -14.65
C GLY A 47 -16.62 -4.87 -13.29
N LEU A 48 -15.68 -4.41 -12.45
CA LEU A 48 -15.52 -4.87 -11.08
C LEU A 48 -15.94 -3.78 -10.09
N ASN A 49 -16.54 -4.18 -8.99
CA ASN A 49 -17.05 -3.31 -7.94
C ASN A 49 -16.71 -3.85 -6.55
N GLY A 50 -16.98 -3.04 -5.53
CA GLY A 50 -16.71 -3.37 -4.13
C GLY A 50 -15.42 -2.77 -3.60
N PRO A 51 -15.22 -2.79 -2.27
CA PRO A 51 -14.06 -2.20 -1.61
C PRO A 51 -12.73 -2.87 -1.97
N LEU A 52 -12.76 -4.15 -2.36
CA LEU A 52 -11.59 -4.91 -2.79
C LEU A 52 -11.70 -5.36 -4.25
N CYS A 53 -12.63 -4.82 -5.04
CA CYS A 53 -12.90 -5.31 -6.40
C CYS A 53 -13.31 -6.80 -6.44
N GLU A 54 -14.06 -7.24 -5.44
CA GLU A 54 -14.50 -8.63 -5.31
C GLU A 54 -15.84 -8.95 -6.01
N ILE A 55 -16.55 -7.94 -6.52
CA ILE A 55 -17.89 -8.03 -7.12
C ILE A 55 -17.84 -7.82 -8.63
#